data_AF-A0A6L4A9S1-F1
#
_entry.id   AF-A0A6L4A9S1-F1
#
_cell.length_a   1.000
_cell.length_b   1.000
_cell.length_c   1.000
_cell.angle_alpha   90.00
_cell.angle_beta   90.00
_cell.angle_gamma   90.00
#
_symmetry.space_group_name_H-M   'P 1'
#
loop_
_entity.id
_entity.type
_entity.pdbx_description
1 polymer ?
#
loop_
_entity_poly.entity_id
_entity_poly.type
_entity_poly.pdbx_seq_one_letter_code
_entity_poly.pdbx_strand_id
1 'polypeptide(L)' 'NIPDIHTPLNGLYWASMSQVYPWDRGTNYAVEIGRRTARMMLDDLQNG' A
#
# COMPACT_ATOMS: atom_id res chain seq x y z
N ASN A 1 3.42 14.44 -5.56
CA ASN A 1 4.32 13.86 -4.56
C ASN A 1 3.46 12.99 -3.64
N ILE A 2 3.35 11.69 -3.94
CA ILE A 2 2.53 10.74 -3.17
C ILE A 2 3.51 9.83 -2.42
N PRO A 3 3.39 9.71 -1.10
CA PRO A 3 4.29 8.85 -0.32
C PRO A 3 4.14 7.38 -0.73
N ASP A 4 5.26 6.67 -0.74
CA ASP A 4 5.28 5.24 -1.04
C ASP A 4 4.56 4.43 0.04
N ILE A 5 4.22 3.18 -0.26
CA ILE A 5 3.59 2.25 0.68
C ILE A 5 4.57 1.81 1.76
N HIS A 6 5.84 1.61 1.41
CA HIS A 6 6.87 1.36 2.41
C HIS A 6 7.13 2.63 3.22
N THR A 7 7.06 2.49 4.54
CA THR A 7 7.57 3.53 5.42
C THR A 7 9.05 3.25 5.73
N PRO A 8 9.79 4.24 6.24
CA PRO A 8 11.15 4.02 6.74
C PRO A 8 11.23 3.06 7.94
N LEU A 9 10.11 2.73 8.57
CA LEU A 9 10.05 1.79 9.70
C LEU A 9 9.74 0.38 9.18
N ASN A 10 10.64 -0.56 9.47
CA ASN A 10 10.47 -1.96 9.10
C ASN A 10 9.18 -2.53 9.70
N GLY A 11 8.40 -3.23 8.87
CA GLY A 11 7.12 -3.82 9.27
C GLY A 11 5.95 -2.84 9.34
N LEU A 12 6.15 -1.54 9.05
CA LEU A 12 5.08 -0.55 8.97
C LEU A 12 4.86 -0.09 7.52
N TYR A 13 3.62 -0.21 7.06
CA TYR A 13 3.19 0.14 5.71
C TYR A 13 2.08 1.18 5.75
N TRP A 14 2.10 2.10 4.78
CA TRP A 14 1.10 3.16 4.64
C TRP A 14 0.32 3.00 3.34
N ALA A 15 -0.93 2.55 3.45
CA ALA A 15 -1.86 2.48 2.31
C ALA A 15 -3.10 3.33 2.62
N SER A 16 -3.23 4.50 1.98
CA SER A 16 -4.34 5.42 2.21
C SER A 16 -4.93 5.96 0.91
N MET A 17 -5.97 6.79 1.04
CA MET A 17 -6.61 7.46 -0.09
C MET A 17 -5.66 8.39 -0.85
N SER A 18 -4.56 8.84 -0.25
CA SER A 18 -3.56 9.67 -0.94
C SER A 18 -2.92 8.93 -2.12
N GLN A 19 -2.83 7.60 -2.04
CA GLN A 19 -2.35 6.72 -3.13
C GLN A 19 -3.45 6.36 -4.14
N VAL A 20 -4.70 6.68 -3.84
CA VAL A 20 -5.88 6.40 -4.66
C VAL A 20 -6.47 7.68 -5.30
N TYR A 21 -6.01 8.86 -4.89
CA TYR A 21 -6.42 10.11 -5.53
C TYR A 21 -5.75 10.27 -6.92
N PRO A 22 -6.44 10.84 -7.94
CA PRO A 22 -7.84 11.28 -7.98
C PRO A 22 -8.81 10.25 -8.57
N TRP A 23 -8.53 8.95 -8.45
CA TRP A 23 -9.33 7.93 -9.14
C TRP A 23 -10.79 7.94 -8.68
N ASP A 24 -11.71 8.09 -9.65
CA ASP A 24 -13.17 8.15 -9.44
C ASP A 24 -13.74 6.88 -8.80
N ARG A 25 -13.11 5.72 -9.04
CA ARG A 25 -13.48 4.42 -8.46
C ARG A 25 -12.72 4.12 -7.16
N GLY A 26 -12.68 5.08 -6.25
CA GLY A 26 -11.86 5.04 -5.03
C GLY A 26 -11.96 3.73 -4.23
N THR A 27 -13.15 3.10 -4.16
CA THR A 27 -13.33 1.82 -3.47
C THR A 27 -12.61 0.64 -4.14
N ASN A 28 -12.65 0.55 -5.47
CA ASN A 28 -11.97 -0.55 -6.19
C ASN A 28 -10.45 -0.43 -6.04
N TYR A 29 -9.94 0.80 -6.16
CA TYR A 29 -8.52 1.10 -5.95
C TYR A 29 -8.10 0.92 -4.48
N ALA A 30 -8.97 1.20 -3.51
CA ALA A 30 -8.73 0.91 -2.09
C ALA A 30 -8.58 -0.59 -1.83
N VAL A 31 -9.39 -1.43 -2.49
CA VAL A 31 -9.25 -2.89 -2.41
C VAL A 31 -7.96 -3.36 -3.10
N GLU A 32 -7.63 -2.81 -4.26
CA GLU A 32 -6.39 -3.13 -4.98
C GLU A 32 -5.14 -2.78 -4.16
N ILE A 33 -5.08 -1.56 -3.60
CA ILE A 33 -3.94 -1.12 -2.80
C ILE A 33 -3.80 -1.95 -1.52
N GLY A 34 -4.91 -2.34 -0.89
CA GLY A 34 -4.89 -3.26 0.25
C GLY A 34 -4.27 -4.62 -0.13
N ARG A 35 -4.69 -5.20 -1.26
CA ARG A 35 -4.13 -6.46 -1.76
C ARG A 35 -2.66 -6.36 -2.17
N ARG A 36 -2.24 -5.21 -2.70
CA ARG A 36 -0.83 -4.95 -3.05
C ARG A 36 0.01 -4.86 -1.78
N THR A 37 -0.44 -4.09 -0.80
CA THR A 37 0.25 -3.93 0.50
C THR A 37 0.41 -5.28 1.20
N ALA A 38 -0.65 -6.10 1.26
CA ALA A 38 -0.57 -7.42 1.86
C ALA A 38 0.45 -8.35 1.17
N ARG A 39 0.56 -8.29 -0.16
CA ARG A 39 1.60 -9.04 -0.89
C ARG A 39 3.01 -8.58 -0.53
N MET A 40 3.23 -7.26 -0.51
CA MET A 40 4.51 -6.68 -0.10
C MET A 40 4.91 -7.11 1.32
N MET A 41 3.96 -7.11 2.26
CA MET A 41 4.18 -7.60 3.63
C MET A 41 4.62 -9.06 3.66
N LEU A 42 3.98 -9.92 2.87
CA LEU A 42 4.32 -11.34 2.81
C LEU A 42 5.69 -11.58 2.16
N ASP A 43 6.01 -10.86 1.10
CA ASP A 43 7.29 -10.95 0.42
C ASP A 43 8.42 -10.49 1.36
N ASP A 44 8.23 -9.40 2.11
CA ASP A 44 9.22 -8.92 3.09
C ASP A 44 9.42 -9.91 4.25
N LEU A 45 8.36 -10.58 4.70
CA LEU A 45 8.45 -11.63 5.74
C LEU A 45 9.20 -12.88 5.25
N GLN A 46 9.18 -13.17 3.95
CA GLN A 46 9.88 -14.32 3.37
C GLN A 46 11.34 -14.02 3.04
N ASN A 47 11.68 -12.75 2.81
CA ASN A 47 13.01 -12.30 2.40
C ASN A 47 13.82 -11.65 3.53
N GLY A 48 13.27 -11.52 4.74
CA GLY A 48 13.93 -11.04 5.95
C GLY A 48 14.42 -12.17 6.86
#